data_AF-C5M6J6-F1
#
_entry.id   AF-C5M6J6-F1
#
_cell.length_a   1.000
_cell.length_b   1.000
_cell.length_c   1.000
_cell.angle_alpha   90.00
_cell.angle_beta   90.00
_cell.angle_gamma   90.00
#
_symmetry.space_group_name_H-M   'P 1'
#
loop_
_entity.id
_entity.type
_entity.pdbx_description
1 polymer ?
#
loop_
_entity_poly.entity_id
_entity_poly.type
_entity_poly.pdbx_seq_one_letter_code
_entity_poly.pdbx_strand_id
1 'polypeptide(L)'
;MKRMFPVFKGGYGADNLTEIPTPYKTLHDRFLTIEESEPFGPVDAAKILQLEPAETTLKKLTEFNVEETDEQQTEDKKVDVLYGKKREGDRSTFKFVEKTAGTFGHRYGASRRDRKKDRAIGFDASGKMIYLHPEQ
;
A
#
# COMPACT_ATOMS: atom_id res chain seq x y z
N MET A 1 25.01 -5.92 -24.17
CA MET A 1 23.74 -6.40 -23.59
C MET A 1 22.68 -6.80 -24.64
N LYS A 2 22.46 -6.05 -25.74
CA LYS A 2 21.46 -6.41 -26.77
C LYS A 2 21.66 -7.77 -27.47
N ARG A 3 22.89 -8.30 -27.46
CA ARG A 3 23.23 -9.65 -27.96
C ARG A 3 23.16 -10.75 -26.87
N MET A 4 23.01 -10.37 -25.61
CA MET A 4 22.98 -11.30 -24.46
C MET A 4 21.54 -11.65 -24.05
N PHE A 5 20.59 -10.72 -24.21
CA PHE A 5 19.19 -10.93 -23.86
C PHE A 5 18.31 -10.97 -25.11
N PRO A 6 17.21 -11.75 -25.08
CA PRO A 6 16.24 -11.77 -26.16
C PRO A 6 15.62 -10.39 -26.34
N VAL A 7 15.43 -9.98 -27.60
CA VAL A 7 14.75 -8.73 -27.92
C VAL A 7 13.24 -8.98 -27.88
N PHE A 8 12.52 -8.20 -27.08
CA PHE A 8 11.07 -8.21 -27.05
C PHE A 8 10.49 -7.83 -28.42
N LYS A 9 9.61 -8.67 -28.97
CA LYS A 9 9.00 -8.49 -30.30
C LYS A 9 7.47 -8.40 -30.26
N GLY A 10 6.86 -8.43 -29.07
CA GLY A 10 5.40 -8.52 -28.91
C GLY A 10 4.82 -9.86 -29.39
N GLY A 11 3.53 -10.06 -29.20
CA GLY A 11 2.82 -11.30 -29.56
C GLY A 11 2.79 -12.31 -28.42
N TYR A 12 3.03 -13.59 -28.71
CA TYR A 12 2.89 -14.69 -27.73
C TYR A 12 3.86 -14.59 -26.54
N GLY A 13 4.99 -13.88 -26.70
CA GLY A 13 5.93 -13.59 -25.62
C GLY A 13 5.69 -12.26 -24.91
N ALA A 14 4.50 -11.67 -25.07
CA ALA A 14 4.10 -10.49 -24.32
C ALA A 14 3.86 -10.84 -22.84
N ASP A 15 4.14 -9.89 -21.96
CA ASP A 15 3.84 -10.04 -20.54
C ASP A 15 2.32 -10.09 -20.32
N ASN A 16 1.90 -10.80 -19.28
CA ASN A 16 0.50 -10.98 -18.95
C ASN A 16 -0.03 -9.78 -18.17
N LEU A 17 -0.97 -9.05 -18.76
CA LEU A 17 -1.54 -7.83 -18.17
C LEU A 17 -2.67 -8.11 -17.17
N THR A 18 -3.07 -9.37 -16.96
CA THR A 18 -4.16 -9.73 -16.05
C THR A 18 -3.68 -10.41 -14.77
N GLU A 19 -2.39 -10.31 -14.45
CA GLU A 19 -1.84 -10.89 -13.23
C GLU A 19 -2.19 -10.01 -12.02
N ILE A 20 -2.97 -10.57 -11.09
CA ILE A 20 -3.27 -9.94 -9.80
C ILE A 20 -2.46 -10.62 -8.69
N PRO A 21 -2.01 -9.88 -7.67
CA PRO A 21 -1.34 -10.48 -6.52
C PRO A 21 -2.31 -11.39 -5.74
N THR A 22 -1.86 -12.58 -5.37
CA THR A 22 -2.69 -13.57 -4.66
C THR A 22 -2.82 -13.23 -3.17
N PRO A 23 -4.01 -12.87 -2.65
CA PRO A 23 -4.18 -12.55 -1.24
C PRO A 23 -4.18 -13.82 -0.37
N TYR A 24 -3.69 -13.71 0.87
CA TYR A 24 -3.55 -14.84 1.80
C TYR A 24 -4.85 -15.64 2.00
N LYS A 25 -6.02 -14.97 1.98
CA LYS A 25 -7.32 -15.63 2.15
C LYS A 25 -7.67 -16.59 1.00
N THR A 26 -7.14 -16.38 -0.21
CA THR A 26 -7.38 -17.24 -1.38
C THR A 26 -6.49 -18.48 -1.44
N LEU A 27 -5.43 -18.53 -0.64
CA LEU A 27 -4.50 -19.66 -0.61
C LEU A 27 -5.07 -20.89 0.12
N HIS A 28 -6.17 -20.72 0.86
CA HIS A 28 -6.81 -21.79 1.61
C HIS A 28 -8.01 -22.33 0.85
N ASP A 29 -7.99 -23.63 0.56
CA ASP A 29 -9.09 -24.31 -0.10
C ASP A 29 -10.34 -24.34 0.78
N ARG A 30 -11.50 -24.04 0.19
CA ARG A 30 -12.80 -24.13 0.86
C ARG A 30 -13.78 -24.88 -0.02
N PHE A 31 -14.51 -25.81 0.58
CA PHE A 31 -15.57 -26.56 -0.06
C PHE A 31 -16.91 -26.18 0.56
N LEU A 32 -17.92 -26.01 -0.27
CA LEU A 32 -19.27 -25.60 0.14
C LEU A 32 -20.27 -26.58 -0.43
N THR A 33 -21.25 -26.93 0.39
CA THR A 33 -22.44 -27.66 -0.03
C THR A 33 -23.52 -26.64 -0.36
N ILE A 34 -23.82 -26.51 -1.64
CA ILE A 34 -24.90 -25.65 -2.16
C ILE A 34 -26.03 -26.54 -2.70
N GLU A 35 -27.22 -25.98 -2.85
CA GLU A 35 -28.32 -26.67 -3.51
C GLU A 35 -27.96 -26.98 -4.96
N GLU A 36 -28.40 -28.13 -5.48
CA GLU A 36 -28.02 -28.58 -6.84
C GLU A 36 -28.43 -27.60 -7.95
N SER A 37 -29.44 -26.79 -7.70
CA SER A 37 -29.95 -25.79 -8.64
C SER A 37 -29.36 -24.38 -8.44
N GLU A 38 -28.55 -24.16 -7.39
CA GLU A 38 -28.01 -22.85 -7.07
C GLU A 38 -26.75 -22.56 -7.92
N PRO A 39 -26.72 -21.46 -8.71
CA PRO A 39 -25.54 -21.09 -9.48
C PRO A 39 -24.45 -20.51 -8.55
N PHE A 40 -23.21 -20.92 -8.76
CA PHE A 40 -22.06 -20.43 -8.00
C PHE A 40 -21.06 -19.71 -8.90
N GLY A 41 -20.96 -18.38 -8.73
CA GLY A 41 -20.08 -17.53 -9.54
C GLY A 41 -18.83 -17.01 -8.81
N PRO A 42 -17.91 -16.36 -9.54
CA PRO A 42 -16.73 -15.72 -8.95
C PRO A 42 -17.06 -14.62 -7.93
N VAL A 43 -18.18 -13.91 -8.13
CA VAL A 43 -18.67 -12.87 -7.21
C VAL A 43 -19.10 -13.48 -5.87
N ASP A 44 -19.74 -14.65 -5.89
CA ASP A 44 -20.20 -15.31 -4.67
C ASP A 44 -19.03 -15.93 -3.91
N ALA A 45 -18.07 -16.53 -4.62
CA ALA A 45 -16.79 -16.94 -4.06
C ALA A 45 -16.06 -15.77 -3.34
N ALA A 46 -16.01 -14.58 -3.96
CA ALA A 46 -15.40 -13.41 -3.34
C ALA A 46 -16.11 -12.98 -2.05
N LYS A 47 -17.45 -13.01 -2.02
CA LYS A 47 -18.25 -12.73 -0.81
C LYS A 47 -17.91 -13.70 0.32
N ILE A 48 -17.80 -14.99 0.04
CA ILE A 48 -17.44 -16.02 1.03
C ILE A 48 -16.04 -15.81 1.60
N LEU A 49 -15.10 -15.39 0.74
CA LEU A 49 -13.74 -15.04 1.16
C LEU A 49 -13.65 -13.67 1.84
N GLN A 50 -14.74 -12.90 1.86
CA GLN A 50 -14.77 -11.50 2.33
C GLN A 50 -13.67 -10.69 1.63
N LEU A 51 -13.67 -10.78 0.30
CA LEU A 51 -12.78 -10.08 -0.60
C LEU A 51 -13.59 -9.41 -1.71
N GLU A 52 -12.96 -8.43 -2.35
CA GLU A 52 -13.47 -7.90 -3.61
C GLU A 52 -13.24 -8.92 -4.75
N PRO A 53 -14.10 -8.94 -5.78
CA PRO A 53 -13.90 -9.77 -6.97
C PRO A 53 -12.55 -9.53 -7.67
N ALA A 54 -12.05 -10.57 -8.36
CA ALA A 54 -10.80 -10.47 -9.12
C ALA A 54 -10.85 -9.39 -10.20
N GLU A 55 -12.00 -9.23 -10.88
CA GLU A 55 -12.18 -8.20 -11.91
C GLU A 55 -12.04 -6.78 -11.33
N THR A 56 -12.61 -6.51 -10.16
CA THR A 56 -12.55 -5.17 -9.53
C THR A 56 -11.15 -4.86 -9.03
N THR A 57 -10.44 -5.86 -8.49
CA THR A 57 -9.05 -5.66 -8.05
C THR A 57 -8.10 -5.43 -9.23
N LEU A 58 -8.30 -6.12 -10.36
CA LEU A 58 -7.56 -5.88 -11.59
C LEU A 58 -7.81 -4.47 -12.11
N LYS A 59 -9.08 -4.03 -12.16
CA LYS A 59 -9.45 -2.68 -12.57
C LYS A 59 -8.71 -1.62 -11.75
N LYS A 60 -8.72 -1.74 -10.41
CA LYS A 60 -7.97 -0.86 -9.50
C LYS A 60 -6.45 -0.83 -9.74
N LEU A 61 -5.87 -1.93 -10.21
CA LEU A 61 -4.43 -1.98 -10.56
C LEU A 61 -4.14 -1.35 -11.93
N THR A 62 -5.09 -1.43 -12.86
CA THR A 62 -4.96 -0.88 -14.22
C THR A 62 -5.36 0.58 -14.34
N GLU A 63 -6.28 1.04 -13.49
CA GLU A 63 -6.79 2.41 -13.43
C GLU A 63 -5.72 3.34 -12.84
N PHE A 64 -4.70 3.64 -13.64
CA PHE A 64 -3.88 4.84 -13.47
C PHE A 64 -4.68 6.05 -14.00
N ASN A 65 -5.81 6.34 -13.36
CA ASN A 65 -6.55 7.57 -13.65
C ASN A 65 -5.80 8.72 -13.00
N VAL A 66 -5.14 9.54 -13.84
CA VAL A 66 -4.50 10.80 -13.43
C VAL A 66 -5.51 11.71 -12.70
N GLU A 67 -6.79 11.62 -13.06
CA GLU A 67 -7.91 12.36 -12.45
C GLU A 67 -8.31 11.79 -11.07
N GLU A 68 -8.25 10.47 -10.86
CA GLU A 68 -8.53 9.87 -9.54
C GLU A 68 -7.37 10.00 -8.58
N THR A 69 -6.11 10.12 -9.04
CA THR A 69 -5.00 10.46 -8.15
C THR A 69 -5.16 11.84 -7.51
N ASP A 70 -5.76 12.81 -8.20
CA ASP A 70 -6.07 14.12 -7.61
C ASP A 70 -7.27 14.04 -6.66
N GLU A 71 -8.30 13.25 -6.99
CA GLU A 71 -9.49 13.11 -6.13
C GLU A 71 -9.24 12.22 -4.89
N GLN A 72 -8.55 11.08 -5.02
CA GLN A 72 -8.22 10.20 -3.88
C GLN A 72 -7.18 10.83 -2.95
N GLN A 73 -6.24 11.64 -3.46
CA GLN A 73 -5.38 12.47 -2.59
C GLN A 73 -6.17 13.53 -1.80
N THR A 74 -7.35 13.95 -2.30
CA THR A 74 -8.23 14.86 -1.55
C THR A 74 -9.19 14.16 -0.59
N GLU A 75 -9.49 12.87 -0.80
CA GLU A 75 -10.30 12.04 0.11
C GLU A 75 -9.50 11.39 1.26
N ASP A 76 -8.18 11.33 1.15
CA ASP A 76 -7.29 11.19 2.30
C ASP A 76 -7.53 12.39 3.23
N LYS A 77 -8.50 12.22 4.14
CA LYS A 77 -9.01 13.17 5.14
C LYS A 77 -8.19 14.45 5.14
N LYS A 78 -8.69 15.52 4.50
CA LYS A 78 -8.05 16.86 4.50
C LYS A 78 -7.46 17.12 5.88
N VAL A 79 -6.15 16.90 6.02
CA VAL A 79 -5.49 17.04 7.31
C VAL A 79 -5.14 18.51 7.41
N ASP A 80 -5.66 19.18 8.42
CA ASP A 80 -5.35 20.59 8.62
C ASP A 80 -3.86 20.74 8.94
N VAL A 81 -3.16 21.41 8.03
CA VAL A 81 -1.73 21.68 8.14
C VAL A 81 -1.54 23.18 8.29
N LEU A 82 -0.91 23.58 9.40
CA LEU A 82 -0.55 24.96 9.67
C LEU A 82 0.96 25.15 9.51
N TYR A 83 1.36 26.14 8.73
CA TYR A 83 2.76 26.54 8.60
C TYR A 83 3.04 27.78 9.45
N GLY A 84 4.11 27.74 10.24
CA GLY A 84 4.54 28.88 11.04
C GLY A 84 5.07 30.03 10.18
N LYS A 85 4.87 31.28 10.63
CA LYS A 85 5.39 32.48 9.94
C LYS A 85 6.93 32.47 9.93
N LYS A 86 7.54 32.47 8.74
CA LYS A 86 8.99 32.59 8.54
C LYS A 86 9.43 34.06 8.63
N ARG A 87 10.40 34.38 9.48
CA ARG A 87 11.04 35.70 9.57
C ARG A 87 12.36 35.71 8.80
N GLU A 88 12.86 36.90 8.53
CA GLU A 88 14.17 37.09 7.89
C GLU A 88 15.28 36.56 8.81
N GLY A 89 16.13 35.67 8.28
CA GLY A 89 17.16 34.95 9.04
C GLY A 89 16.79 33.52 9.46
N ASP A 90 15.52 33.10 9.35
CA ASP A 90 15.10 31.74 9.72
C ASP A 90 15.58 30.70 8.71
N ARG A 91 16.23 29.64 9.22
CA ARG A 91 16.77 28.53 8.41
C ARG A 91 15.71 27.49 8.00
N SER A 92 14.65 27.35 8.78
CA SER A 92 13.63 26.30 8.61
C SER A 92 12.23 26.80 8.94
N THR A 93 11.22 26.21 8.30
CA THR A 93 9.80 26.46 8.58
C THR A 93 9.22 25.34 9.43
N PHE A 94 8.44 25.69 10.44
CA PHE A 94 7.71 24.71 11.25
C PHE A 94 6.40 24.32 10.56
N LYS A 95 6.16 23.01 10.45
CA LYS A 95 4.93 22.41 9.92
C LYS A 95 4.20 21.73 11.08
N PHE A 96 2.99 22.19 11.35
CA PHE A 96 2.08 21.58 12.33
C PHE A 96 0.99 20.83 11.59
N VAL A 97 0.73 19.59 12.01
CA VAL A 97 -0.24 18.70 11.38
C VAL A 97 -1.24 18.31 12.46
N GLU A 98 -2.51 18.61 12.25
CA GLU A 98 -3.57 18.23 13.19
C GLU A 98 -3.71 16.70 13.24
N LYS A 99 -3.74 16.15 14.46
CA LYS A 99 -3.93 14.71 14.70
C LYS A 99 -4.79 14.49 15.94
N THR A 100 -5.59 13.43 15.92
CA THR A 100 -6.46 13.04 17.03
C THR A 100 -5.65 12.51 18.21
N ALA A 101 -5.93 13.00 19.42
CA ALA A 101 -5.27 12.57 20.66
C ALA A 101 -5.31 11.03 20.84
N GLY A 102 -4.19 10.44 21.25
CA GLY A 102 -4.04 9.00 21.44
C GLY A 102 -3.56 8.22 20.20
N THR A 103 -3.58 8.82 19.02
CA THR A 103 -3.04 8.20 17.78
C THR A 103 -1.61 8.63 17.46
N PHE A 104 -1.09 9.68 18.10
CA PHE A 104 0.23 10.24 17.82
C PHE A 104 1.14 10.23 19.05
N GLY A 105 2.45 10.30 18.80
CA GLY A 105 3.50 10.21 19.82
C GLY A 105 4.13 8.82 19.95
N HIS A 106 5.28 8.76 20.62
CA HIS A 106 5.94 7.49 20.94
C HIS A 106 5.23 6.82 22.11
N ARG A 107 4.88 5.54 21.96
CA ARG A 107 4.21 4.77 23.01
C ARG A 107 5.14 4.57 24.20
N TYR A 108 4.62 4.83 25.40
CA TYR A 108 5.30 4.49 26.64
C TYR A 108 5.43 2.96 26.77
N GLY A 109 6.59 2.49 27.25
CA GLY A 109 6.85 1.06 27.48
C GLY A 109 7.09 0.24 26.20
N ALA A 110 7.23 0.87 25.03
CA ALA A 110 7.63 0.17 23.81
C ALA A 110 9.03 -0.46 23.99
N SER A 111 9.16 -1.75 23.69
CA SER A 111 10.43 -2.47 23.84
C SER A 111 11.48 -1.95 22.85
N ARG A 112 12.68 -1.63 23.34
CA ARG A 112 13.82 -1.25 22.50
C ARG A 112 14.33 -2.49 21.75
N ARG A 113 14.12 -2.52 20.45
CA ARG A 113 14.57 -3.62 19.58
C ARG A 113 15.99 -3.49 19.08
N ASP A 114 16.73 -2.45 19.47
CA ASP A 114 18.08 -2.20 18.96
C ASP A 114 18.99 -3.43 19.11
N ARG A 115 18.92 -4.16 20.23
CA ARG A 115 19.78 -5.35 20.43
C ARG A 115 19.30 -6.61 19.69
N LYS A 116 18.14 -6.58 19.04
CA LYS A 116 17.57 -7.73 18.34
C LYS A 116 18.02 -7.76 16.87
N LYS A 117 18.02 -8.97 16.28
CA LYS A 117 18.45 -9.19 14.89
C LYS A 117 17.48 -8.56 13.89
N ASP A 118 16.19 -8.56 14.22
CA ASP A 118 15.07 -7.97 13.49
C ASP A 118 14.89 -6.46 13.78
N ARG A 119 15.99 -5.73 14.02
CA ARG A 119 15.93 -4.27 14.21
C ARG A 119 15.46 -3.58 12.92
N ALA A 120 14.63 -2.55 13.09
CA ALA A 120 14.16 -1.74 11.96
C ALA A 120 15.27 -0.81 11.46
N ILE A 121 15.52 -0.85 10.15
CA ILE A 121 16.52 -0.03 9.47
C ILE A 121 15.81 0.68 8.31
N GLY A 122 15.97 1.99 8.24
CA GLY A 122 15.43 2.83 7.18
C GLY A 122 16.51 3.65 6.52
N PHE A 123 16.11 4.48 5.57
CA PHE A 123 16.98 5.42 4.88
C PHE A 123 16.40 6.82 4.96
N ASP A 124 17.26 7.79 5.23
CA ASP A 124 16.92 9.20 5.17
C ASP A 124 16.74 9.66 3.71
N ALA A 125 16.16 10.84 3.50
CA ALA A 125 16.00 11.46 2.18
C ALA A 125 17.35 11.64 1.44
N SER A 126 18.45 11.73 2.19
CA SER A 126 19.83 11.77 1.65
C SER A 126 20.41 10.40 1.27
N GLY A 127 19.64 9.31 1.43
CA GLY A 127 20.07 7.93 1.19
C GLY A 127 20.95 7.34 2.29
N LYS A 128 21.11 8.02 3.43
CA LYS A 128 21.88 7.53 4.57
C LYS A 128 21.07 6.52 5.38
N MET A 129 21.71 5.42 5.75
CA MET A 129 21.11 4.41 6.64
C MET A 129 20.87 5.01 8.03
N ILE A 130 19.63 4.87 8.53
CA ILE A 130 19.19 5.32 9.85
C ILE A 130 18.49 4.18 10.59
N TYR A 131 18.65 4.13 11.91
CA TYR A 131 17.91 3.19 12.74
C TYR A 131 16.54 3.78 13.03
N LEU A 132 15.49 3.08 12.59
CA LEU A 132 14.13 3.49 12.85
C LEU A 132 13.77 3.10 14.28
N HIS A 133 13.28 4.07 15.04
CA HIS A 133 12.52 3.71 16.23
C HIS A 133 11.20 3.07 15.78
N PRO A 134 10.61 2.18 16.60
CA PRO A 134 9.34 1.55 16.26
C PRO A 134 8.29 2.63 15.98
N GLU A 135 8.01 2.80 14.69
CA GLU A 135 6.86 3.54 14.17
C GLU A 135 5.62 2.67 14.38
N GLN A 136 4.46 3.32 14.50
CA GLN A 136 3.18 2.64 14.70
C GLN A 136 2.78 1.84 13.47
#